data_AF-A0A839S9A7-F1
#
_entry.id   AF-A0A839S9A7-F1
#
_cell.length_a   1.000
_cell.length_b   1.000
_cell.length_c   1.000
_cell.angle_alpha   90.00
_cell.angle_beta   90.00
_cell.angle_gamma   90.00
#
_symmetry.space_group_name_H-M   'P 1'
#
loop_
_entity.id
_entity.type
_entity.pdbx_description
1 polymer ?
#
loop_
_entity_poly.entity_id
_entity_poly.type
_entity_poly.pdbx_seq_one_letter_code
_entity_poly.pdbx_strand_id
1 'polypeptide(L)' 'MNKLYLLLTMKFYEKYPQLKEKEFLTQILTDTVFSTMSLEDQEVPKERVEEIVLSLLHEEELKGGQFFSDQVH' A
#
# COMPACT_ATOMS: atom_id res chain seq x y z
N MET A 1 -6.43 -15.22 15.37
CA MET A 1 -6.79 -14.77 14.01
C MET A 1 -8.04 -15.50 13.55
N ASN A 2 -9.09 -14.79 13.14
CA ASN A 2 -10.40 -15.38 12.86
C ASN A 2 -10.50 -15.81 11.37
N LYS A 3 -10.96 -17.04 11.10
CA LYS A 3 -11.00 -17.65 9.74
C LYS A 3 -11.83 -16.84 8.74
N LEU A 4 -12.82 -16.09 9.23
CA LEU A 4 -13.63 -15.17 8.43
C LEU A 4 -12.82 -13.99 7.88
N TYR A 5 -11.85 -13.48 8.65
CA TYR A 5 -11.02 -12.34 8.27
C TYR A 5 -10.11 -12.70 7.08
N LEU A 6 -9.50 -13.89 7.13
CA LEU A 6 -8.68 -14.45 6.05
C LEU A 6 -9.47 -14.63 4.73
N LEU A 7 -10.72 -15.07 4.82
CA LEU A 7 -11.59 -15.22 3.63
C LEU A 7 -11.95 -13.88 3.00
N LEU A 8 -12.19 -12.85 3.81
CA LEU A 8 -12.48 -11.50 3.33
C LEU A 8 -11.25 -10.84 2.70
N THR A 9 -10.07 -10.99 3.32
CA THR A 9 -8.81 -10.48 2.76
C THR A 9 -8.45 -11.17 1.44
N MET A 10 -8.62 -12.50 1.34
CA MET A 10 -8.38 -13.22 0.08
C MET A 10 -9.29 -12.73 -1.06
N LYS A 11 -10.60 -12.57 -0.80
CA LYS A 11 -11.54 -12.03 -1.80
C LYS A 11 -11.23 -10.60 -2.22
N PHE A 12 -10.67 -9.79 -1.33
CA PHE A 12 -10.30 -8.40 -1.66
C PHE A 12 -9.12 -8.36 -2.63
N TYR A 13 -8.04 -9.09 -2.35
CA TYR A 13 -6.87 -9.14 -3.23
C TYR A 13 -7.11 -9.95 -4.51
N GLU A 14 -8.09 -10.83 -4.55
CA GLU A 14 -8.58 -11.44 -5.78
C GLU A 14 -9.34 -10.44 -6.65
N LYS A 15 -10.12 -9.53 -6.04
CA LYS A 15 -10.86 -8.49 -6.75
C LYS A 15 -9.96 -7.36 -7.25
N TYR A 16 -8.89 -7.07 -6.53
CA TYR A 16 -7.93 -6.01 -6.83
C TYR A 16 -6.50 -6.57 -6.89
N PRO A 17 -6.18 -7.38 -7.91
CA PRO A 17 -4.89 -8.06 -7.99
C PRO A 17 -3.71 -7.11 -8.09
N GLN A 18 -3.90 -5.90 -8.65
CA GLN A 18 -2.86 -4.89 -8.80
C GLN A 18 -2.34 -4.39 -7.44
N LEU A 19 -3.11 -4.53 -6.35
CA LEU A 19 -2.64 -4.16 -5.01
C LEU A 19 -1.52 -5.06 -4.49
N LYS A 20 -1.27 -6.20 -5.17
CA LYS A 20 -0.09 -7.05 -4.91
C LYS A 20 1.17 -6.56 -5.63
N GLU A 21 1.04 -5.59 -6.55
CA GLU A 21 2.16 -4.98 -7.24
C GLU A 21 2.67 -3.79 -6.42
N LYS A 22 3.95 -3.84 -6.05
CA LYS A 22 4.56 -2.85 -5.15
C LYS A 22 4.49 -1.43 -5.68
N GLU A 23 4.77 -1.26 -6.97
CA GLU A 23 4.71 0.05 -7.64
C GLU A 23 3.29 0.62 -7.63
N PHE A 24 2.29 -0.20 -7.98
CA PHE A 24 0.89 0.23 -7.99
C PHE A 24 0.40 0.62 -6.60
N LEU A 25 0.68 -0.21 -5.58
CA LEU A 25 0.29 0.09 -4.21
C LEU A 25 0.98 1.36 -3.69
N THR A 26 2.28 1.51 -3.96
CA THR A 26 3.05 2.71 -3.58
C THR A 26 2.45 3.96 -4.22
N GLN A 27 2.13 3.90 -5.51
CA GLN A 27 1.55 5.03 -6.24
C GLN A 27 0.17 5.42 -5.67
N ILE A 28 -0.74 4.45 -5.51
CA ILE A 28 -2.09 4.73 -4.97
C ILE A 28 -2.02 5.34 -3.58
N LEU A 29 -1.16 4.81 -2.70
CA LEU A 29 -1.02 5.33 -1.34
C LEU A 29 -0.43 6.74 -1.35
N THR A 30 0.61 6.96 -2.16
CA THR A 30 1.25 8.28 -2.32
C THR A 30 0.25 9.31 -2.83
N ASP A 31 -0.47 9.00 -3.91
CA ASP A 31 -1.46 9.91 -4.51
C ASP A 31 -2.60 10.22 -3.55
N THR A 32 -3.07 9.21 -2.81
CA THR A 32 -4.14 9.37 -1.82
C THR A 32 -3.70 10.28 -0.68
N VAL A 33 -2.55 10.00 -0.07
CA VAL A 33 -2.03 10.78 1.06
C VAL A 33 -1.69 12.20 0.61
N PHE A 34 -0.99 12.36 -0.51
CA PHE A 34 -0.67 13.68 -1.07
C PHE A 34 -1.91 14.52 -1.35
N SER A 35 -2.95 13.91 -1.94
CA SER A 35 -4.22 14.61 -2.22
C SER A 35 -4.95 15.00 -0.93
N THR A 36 -4.99 14.11 0.07
CA THR A 36 -5.60 14.43 1.37
C THR A 36 -4.84 15.54 2.09
N MET A 37 -3.50 15.50 2.10
CA MET A 37 -2.68 16.56 2.69
C MET A 37 -2.93 17.91 2.00
N SER A 38 -3.01 17.91 0.67
CA SER A 38 -3.31 19.12 -0.11
C SER A 38 -4.71 19.69 0.22
N LEU A 39 -5.70 18.84 0.49
CA LEU A 39 -7.05 19.26 0.92
C LEU A 39 -7.06 19.85 2.34
N GLU A 40 -6.06 19.52 3.16
CA GLU A 40 -5.90 20.02 4.52
C GLU A 40 -4.87 21.17 4.60
N ASP A 41 -4.58 21.83 3.48
CA ASP A 41 -3.61 22.93 3.35
C ASP A 41 -2.19 22.55 3.83
N GLN A 42 -1.82 21.26 3.78
CA GLN A 42 -0.49 20.77 4.09
C GLN A 42 0.36 20.68 2.83
N GLU A 43 1.26 21.65 2.66
CA GLU A 43 2.21 21.66 1.54
C GLU A 43 3.41 20.75 1.83
N VAL A 44 3.34 19.51 1.35
CA VAL A 44 4.44 18.56 1.40
C VAL A 44 4.77 18.09 -0.02
N PRO A 45 6.06 18.12 -0.44
CA PRO A 45 6.46 17.60 -1.74
C PRO A 45 6.04 16.14 -1.93
N LYS A 46 5.55 15.81 -3.13
CA LYS A 46 5.05 14.47 -3.41
C LYS A 46 6.13 13.40 -3.24
N GLU A 47 7.37 13.72 -3.62
CA GLU A 47 8.54 12.85 -3.45
C GLU A 47 8.76 12.50 -1.97
N ARG A 48 8.50 13.46 -1.06
CA ARG A 48 8.62 13.22 0.37
C ARG A 48 7.52 12.29 0.89
N VAL A 49 6.30 12.40 0.35
CA VAL A 49 5.20 11.48 0.68
C VAL A 49 5.54 10.07 0.18
N GLU A 50 6.09 9.95 -1.02
CA GLU A 50 6.51 8.67 -1.60
C GLU A 50 7.59 7.98 -0.75
N GLU A 51 8.62 8.72 -0.30
CA GLU A 51 9.65 8.20 0.61
C GLU A 51 9.05 7.62 1.91
N ILE A 52 8.07 8.30 2.48
CA ILE A 52 7.37 7.87 3.72
C ILE A 52 6.58 6.59 3.44
N VAL A 53 5.81 6.56 2.35
CA VAL A 53 5.02 5.40 1.94
C VAL A 53 5.93 4.18 1.71
N LEU A 54 7.01 4.34 0.96
CA LEU A 54 7.99 3.28 0.69
C LEU A 54 8.61 2.73 1.99
N SER A 55 8.98 3.62 2.91
CA SER A 55 9.55 3.23 4.19
C SER A 55 8.59 2.39 5.02
N LEU A 56 7.31 2.80 5.10
CA LEU A 56 6.27 2.07 5.83
C LEU A 56 5.94 0.73 5.18
N LEU A 57 5.84 0.66 3.85
CA LEU A 57 5.61 -0.60 3.14
C LEU A 57 6.75 -1.58 3.37
N HIS A 58 8.00 -1.10 3.36
CA HIS A 58 9.17 -1.92 3.67
C HIS A 58 9.16 -2.42 5.13
N GLU A 59 8.82 -1.57 6.10
CA GLU A 59 8.68 -2.00 7.50
C GLU A 59 7.62 -3.08 7.70
N GLU A 60 6.48 -2.97 7.02
CA GLU A 60 5.41 -3.97 7.09
C GLU A 60 5.79 -5.28 6.42
N GLU A 61 6.52 -5.22 5.30
CA GLU A 61 7.10 -6.40 4.63
C GLU A 61 8.06 -7.15 5.56
N LEU A 62 8.94 -6.43 6.28
CA LEU A 62 9.84 -7.03 7.28
C LEU A 62 9.11 -7.70 8.46
N LYS A 63 7.90 -7.23 8.80
CA LYS A 63 7.06 -7.83 9.85
C LYS A 63 6.30 -9.07 9.38
N GLY A 64 6.49 -9.50 8.13
CA GLY A 64 5.79 -10.63 7.52
C GLY A 64 4.41 -10.26 6.98
N GLY A 65 4.12 -8.96 6.82
CA GLY A 65 2.95 -8.48 6.10
C GLY A 65 3.10 -8.84 4.62
N GLN A 66 2.46 -9.93 4.19
CA GLN A 66 2.53 -10.39 2.81
C GLN A 66 1.58 -9.56 1.93
N PHE A 67 1.98 -8.32 1.64
CA PHE A 67 1.27 -7.42 0.72
C PHE A 67 1.58 -7.75 -0.74
N PHE A 68 2.84 -8.08 -1.01
CA PHE A 68 3.32 -8.36 -2.36
C PHE A 68 3.37 -9.85 -2.61
N SER A 69 2.95 -10.26 -3.81
CA SER A 69 3.25 -11.61 -4.29
C SER A 69 4.62 -11.60 -4.94
N ASP A 70 5.49 -12.55 -4.57
CA ASP A 70 6.75 -12.86 -5.25
C ASP A 70 6.50 -13.41 -6.67
N GLN A 71 5.78 -12.68 -7.52
CA GLN A 71 5.71 -13.00 -8.94
C GLN A 71 6.97 -12.46 -9.58
N VAL A 72 8.06 -13.21 -9.37
CA VAL A 72 9.22 -13.20 -10.26
C VAL A 72 8.71 -13.65 -11.62
N HIS A 73 8.70 -12.73 -12.59
CA HIS A 73 8.59 -13.09 -14.01
C HIS A 73 9.99 -13.18 -14.61
#